data_AF-A0A0N0V2C6-F1
#
_entry.id   AF-A0A0N0V2C6-F1
#
_cell.length_a   1.000
_cell.length_b   1.000
_cell.length_c   1.000
_cell.angle_alpha   90.00
_cell.angle_beta   90.00
_cell.angle_gamma   90.00
#
_symmetry.space_group_name_H-M   'P 1'
#
loop_
_entity.id
_entity.type
_entity.pdbx_description
1 polymer ?
#
loop_
_entity_poly.entity_id
_entity_poly.type
_entity_poly.pdbx_seq_one_letter_code
_entity_poly.pdbx_strand_id
1 'polypeptide(L)'
;MRIITEGDLRFSFPDDWSIVKFDDCNFYRHRISKCQETKAVDILAWSGEVLYMIEAKDFRREKIKNQPRLTGGELAIEVAQKVRDTIAGIFGAYRWKNEELHDFYKMFL
;
A
#
# COMPACT_ATOMS: atom_id res chain seq x y z
N MET A 1 -16.66 -8.14 -9.57
CA MET A 1 -15.36 -7.44 -9.65
C MET A 1 -15.30 -6.45 -8.50
N ARG A 2 -14.16 -6.33 -7.82
CA ARG A 2 -13.95 -5.37 -6.73
C ARG A 2 -13.19 -4.14 -7.22
N ILE A 3 -13.48 -2.97 -6.67
CA ILE A 3 -12.91 -1.69 -7.13
C ILE A 3 -12.37 -0.91 -5.95
N ILE A 4 -11.14 -0.41 -6.09
CA ILE A 4 -10.55 0.60 -5.20
C ILE A 4 -10.37 1.90 -6.00
N THR A 5 -10.72 3.02 -5.37
CA THR A 5 -10.50 4.36 -5.92
C THR A 5 -9.40 5.06 -5.15
N GLU A 6 -8.40 5.57 -5.87
CA GLU A 6 -7.26 6.33 -5.35
C GLU A 6 -7.12 7.63 -6.15
N GLY A 7 -7.45 8.76 -5.52
CA GLY A 7 -7.66 10.02 -6.22
C GLY A 7 -8.67 9.87 -7.38
N ASP A 8 -8.25 10.27 -8.58
CA ASP A 8 -9.03 10.17 -9.83
C ASP A 8 -8.83 8.82 -10.55
N LEU A 9 -8.09 7.87 -9.96
CA LEU A 9 -7.80 6.55 -10.55
C LEU A 9 -8.68 5.46 -9.95
N ARG A 10 -9.12 4.52 -10.79
CA ARG A 10 -9.89 3.33 -10.38
C ARG A 10 -9.11 2.07 -10.74
N PHE A 11 -8.91 1.23 -9.73
CA PHE A 11 -8.26 -0.08 -9.86
C PHE A 11 -9.31 -1.17 -9.72
N SER A 12 -9.39 -2.05 -10.71
CA SER A 12 -10.32 -3.17 -10.74
C SER A 12 -9.59 -4.48 -10.48
N PHE A 13 -10.10 -5.27 -9.54
CA PHE A 13 -9.56 -6.57 -9.17
C PHE A 13 -10.62 -7.67 -9.29
N PRO A 14 -10.23 -8.93 -9.53
CA PRO A 14 -11.11 -10.08 -9.42
C PRO A 14 -11.79 -10.17 -8.03
N ASP A 15 -12.95 -10.85 -7.95
CA ASP A 15 -13.74 -10.92 -6.71
C ASP A 15 -13.13 -11.80 -5.64
N ASP A 16 -12.38 -12.81 -6.07
CA ASP A 16 -11.65 -13.76 -5.24
C ASP A 16 -10.36 -13.18 -4.66
N TRP A 17 -9.95 -11.98 -5.07
CA TRP A 17 -8.78 -11.32 -4.52
C TRP A 17 -9.08 -10.63 -3.19
N SER A 18 -8.11 -10.72 -2.29
CA SER A 18 -8.10 -9.92 -1.06
C SER A 18 -7.50 -8.56 -1.38
N ILE A 19 -8.26 -7.48 -1.20
CA ILE A 19 -7.81 -6.12 -1.51
C ILE A 19 -8.12 -5.16 -0.36
N VAL A 20 -7.21 -4.21 -0.12
CA VAL A 20 -7.38 -3.16 0.89
C VAL A 20 -6.63 -1.89 0.49
N LYS A 21 -7.19 -0.72 0.78
CA LYS A 21 -6.43 0.54 0.81
C LYS A 21 -5.62 0.58 2.09
N PHE A 22 -4.34 0.25 2.02
CA PHE A 22 -3.55 -0.06 3.21
C PHE A 22 -3.22 1.18 4.03
N ASP A 23 -2.86 2.29 3.38
CA ASP A 23 -2.65 3.59 4.02
C ASP A 23 -3.92 4.20 4.63
N ASP A 24 -5.08 3.63 4.32
CA ASP A 24 -6.40 4.11 4.76
C ASP A 24 -7.16 3.11 5.65
N CYS A 25 -6.61 1.90 5.87
CA CYS A 25 -7.27 0.86 6.65
C CYS A 25 -7.29 1.19 8.15
N ASN A 26 -8.19 0.54 8.90
CA ASN A 26 -8.34 0.82 10.32
C ASN A 26 -7.07 0.51 11.10
N PHE A 27 -6.42 -0.61 10.79
CA PHE A 27 -5.18 -1.00 11.46
C PHE A 27 -4.06 0.03 11.24
N TYR A 28 -3.86 0.48 9.99
CA TYR A 28 -2.84 1.48 9.68
C TYR A 28 -3.11 2.82 10.40
N ARG A 29 -4.32 3.37 10.26
CA ARG A 29 -4.70 4.67 10.85
C ARG A 29 -4.61 4.71 12.38
N HIS A 30 -4.87 3.60 13.06
CA HIS A 30 -4.92 3.60 14.53
C HIS A 30 -3.68 3.00 15.20
N ARG A 31 -2.83 2.29 14.43
CA ARG A 31 -1.64 1.60 14.95
C ARG A 31 -0.38 2.05 14.21
N ILE A 32 -0.25 1.72 12.94
CA ILE A 32 1.03 1.88 12.21
C ILE A 32 1.40 3.34 12.03
N SER A 33 0.45 4.19 11.61
CA SER A 33 0.66 5.64 11.42
C SER A 33 1.11 6.41 12.67
N LYS A 34 1.06 5.79 13.86
CA LYS A 34 1.63 6.36 15.10
C LYS A 34 3.15 6.24 15.18
N CYS A 35 3.75 5.37 14.38
CA CYS A 35 5.20 5.31 14.21
C CYS A 35 5.65 6.51 13.37
N GLN A 36 6.50 7.35 13.96
CA GLN A 36 7.02 8.54 13.29
C GLN A 36 7.71 8.15 11.97
N GLU A 37 7.51 8.98 10.94
CA GLU A 37 8.09 8.83 9.60
C GLU A 37 7.71 7.54 8.85
N THR A 38 6.78 6.74 9.38
CA THR A 38 6.31 5.55 8.65
C THR A 38 5.60 5.98 7.37
N LYS A 39 5.87 5.27 6.29
CA LYS A 39 5.08 5.37 5.06
C LYS A 39 4.31 4.08 4.80
N ALA A 40 3.41 4.14 3.83
CA ALA A 40 2.63 3.01 3.37
C ALA A 40 2.41 3.12 1.87
N VAL A 41 2.30 1.96 1.20
CA VAL A 41 1.73 1.90 -0.14
C VAL A 41 0.23 2.12 -0.05
N ASP A 42 -0.36 2.68 -1.10
CA ASP A 42 -1.79 2.99 -1.12
C ASP A 42 -2.65 1.71 -1.07
N ILE A 43 -2.29 0.67 -1.82
CA ILE A 43 -3.11 -0.55 -1.98
C ILE A 43 -2.28 -1.81 -1.77
N LEU A 44 -2.86 -2.77 -1.02
CA LEU A 44 -2.46 -4.17 -1.05
C LEU A 44 -3.51 -4.98 -1.80
N ALA A 45 -3.05 -5.86 -2.69
CA ALA A 45 -3.89 -6.81 -3.40
C ALA A 45 -3.21 -8.18 -3.45
N TRP A 46 -3.89 -9.20 -2.97
CA TRP A 46 -3.42 -10.58 -2.92
C TRP A 46 -4.28 -11.46 -3.82
N SER A 47 -3.64 -12.11 -4.79
CA SER A 47 -4.30 -12.96 -5.78
C SER A 47 -4.50 -14.41 -5.35
N GLY A 48 -3.98 -14.81 -4.18
CA GLY A 48 -3.78 -16.22 -3.83
C GLY A 48 -2.39 -16.75 -4.19
N GLU A 49 -1.63 -16.04 -5.03
CA GLU A 49 -0.27 -16.43 -5.45
C GLU A 49 0.73 -15.27 -5.40
N VAL A 50 0.31 -14.05 -5.75
CA VAL A 50 1.16 -12.86 -5.83
C VAL A 50 0.59 -11.74 -4.98
N LEU A 51 1.46 -11.16 -4.13
CA LEU A 51 1.14 -9.92 -3.43
C LEU A 51 1.58 -8.73 -4.27
N TYR A 52 0.61 -7.93 -4.64
CA TYR A 52 0.82 -6.64 -5.26
C TYR A 52 0.79 -5.55 -4.18
N MET A 53 1.88 -4.80 -4.12
CA MET A 53 2.01 -3.59 -3.30
C MET A 53 2.03 -2.40 -4.25
N ILE A 54 0.96 -1.61 -4.24
CA ILE A 54 0.72 -0.64 -5.30
C ILE A 54 0.74 0.76 -4.69
N GLU A 55 1.65 1.58 -5.23
CA GLU A 55 1.67 3.03 -5.03
C GLU A 55 1.18 3.70 -6.32
N ALA A 56 0.08 4.44 -6.23
CA ALA A 56 -0.51 5.18 -7.32
C ALA A 56 -0.04 6.64 -7.32
N LYS A 57 0.44 7.10 -8.48
CA LYS A 57 0.79 8.51 -8.71
C LYS A 57 0.25 8.96 -10.06
N ASP A 58 -0.65 9.94 -10.03
CA ASP A 58 -1.16 10.58 -11.25
C ASP A 58 -0.31 11.79 -11.63
N PHE A 59 0.61 11.59 -12.57
CA PHE A 59 1.49 12.66 -13.05
C PHE A 59 0.86 13.55 -14.14
N ARG A 60 -0.39 13.32 -14.56
CA ARG A 60 -1.00 14.07 -15.68
C ARG A 60 -1.11 15.57 -15.40
N ARG A 61 -1.32 15.96 -14.14
CA ARG A 61 -1.52 17.37 -13.73
C ARG A 61 -0.24 18.06 -13.23
N GLU A 62 0.82 17.32 -12.90
CA GLU A 62 2.01 17.86 -12.21
C GLU A 62 3.36 17.39 -12.81
N LYS A 63 3.45 17.20 -14.14
CA LYS A 63 4.70 16.76 -14.79
C LYS A 63 5.92 17.64 -14.48
N ILE A 64 5.74 18.97 -14.41
CA ILE A 64 6.85 19.92 -14.27
C ILE A 64 7.39 19.95 -12.83
N LYS A 65 6.53 19.87 -11.81
CA LYS A 65 6.96 19.86 -10.39
C LYS A 65 7.66 18.56 -9.99
N ASN A 66 7.27 17.44 -10.60
CA ASN A 66 7.79 16.12 -10.21
C ASN A 66 9.03 15.67 -11.01
N GLN A 67 9.42 16.39 -12.06
CA GLN A 67 10.59 16.08 -12.88
C GLN A 67 11.89 15.87 -12.07
N PRO A 68 12.26 16.74 -11.11
CA PRO A 68 13.48 16.56 -10.32
C PRO A 68 13.47 15.28 -9.48
N ARG A 69 12.33 14.95 -8.86
CA ARG A 69 12.14 13.74 -8.03
C ARG A 69 12.23 12.46 -8.85
N LEU A 70 11.78 12.51 -10.10
CA LEU A 70 11.82 11.39 -11.05
C LEU A 70 13.24 11.10 -11.52
N THR A 71 14.05 12.13 -11.78
CA THR A 71 15.43 11.99 -12.28
C THR A 71 16.47 11.78 -11.18
N GLY A 72 16.17 12.22 -9.94
CA GLY A 72 17.10 12.16 -8.80
C GLY A 72 17.05 10.88 -7.96
N GLY A 73 16.21 9.89 -8.31
CA GLY A 73 16.08 8.64 -7.55
C GLY A 73 15.29 8.76 -6.23
N GLU A 74 14.91 9.96 -5.81
CA GLU A 74 14.12 10.22 -4.60
C GLU A 74 12.79 9.47 -4.60
N LEU A 75 12.12 9.36 -5.76
CA LEU A 75 10.90 8.58 -5.90
C LEU A 75 11.14 7.10 -5.61
N ALA A 76 12.25 6.53 -6.10
CA ALA A 76 12.57 5.13 -5.86
C ALA A 76 12.85 4.87 -4.37
N ILE A 77 13.57 5.78 -3.71
CA ILE A 77 13.83 5.72 -2.26
C ILE A 77 12.51 5.77 -1.47
N GLU A 78 11.61 6.68 -1.86
CA GLU A 78 10.31 6.82 -1.22
C GLU A 78 9.43 5.58 -1.40
N VAL A 79 9.37 5.01 -2.61
CA VAL A 79 8.63 3.77 -2.87
C VAL A 79 9.24 2.61 -2.09
N ALA A 80 10.56 2.50 -2.03
CA ALA A 80 11.24 1.48 -1.23
C ALA A 80 10.93 1.59 0.26
N GLN A 81 10.89 2.81 0.80
CA GLN A 81 10.45 3.06 2.18
C GLN A 81 9.00 2.63 2.39
N LYS A 82 8.09 3.04 1.51
CA LYS A 82 6.66 2.65 1.57
C LYS A 82 6.48 1.13 1.58
N VAL A 83 7.21 0.41 0.73
CA VAL A 83 7.18 -1.05 0.69
C VAL A 83 7.69 -1.65 1.99
N ARG A 84 8.89 -1.25 2.44
CA ARG A 84 9.50 -1.75 3.69
C ARG A 84 8.59 -1.54 4.89
N ASP A 85 8.07 -0.33 5.05
CA ASP A 85 7.23 0.04 6.19
C ASP A 85 5.86 -0.66 6.12
N THR A 86 5.33 -0.91 4.92
CA THR A 86 4.12 -1.73 4.75
C THR A 86 4.34 -3.18 5.17
N ILE A 87 5.47 -3.80 4.81
CA ILE A 87 5.82 -5.16 5.28
C ILE A 87 5.89 -5.20 6.82
N ALA A 88 6.52 -4.20 7.44
CA ALA A 88 6.54 -4.07 8.90
C ALA A 88 5.13 -3.93 9.47
N GLY A 89 4.26 -3.17 8.80
CA GLY A 89 2.85 -3.03 9.16
C GLY A 89 2.06 -4.34 9.07
N ILE A 90 2.25 -5.14 8.01
CA ILE A 90 1.64 -6.47 7.87
C ILE A 90 2.11 -7.41 8.99
N PHE A 91 3.41 -7.41 9.30
CA PHE A 91 3.93 -8.18 10.42
C PHE A 91 3.33 -7.71 11.76
N GLY A 92 3.18 -6.40 11.96
CA GLY A 92 2.45 -5.83 13.09
C GLY A 92 1.02 -6.38 13.15
N ALA A 93 0.30 -6.39 12.04
CA ALA A 93 -1.07 -6.91 11.97
C ALA A 93 -1.17 -8.38 12.40
N TYR A 94 -0.20 -9.20 11.98
CA TYR A 94 -0.07 -10.59 12.45
C TYR A 94 0.09 -10.67 13.96
N ARG A 95 1.01 -9.88 14.55
CA ARG A 95 1.26 -9.87 15.99
C ARG A 95 0.02 -9.51 16.81
N TRP A 96 -0.84 -8.68 16.24
CA TRP A 96 -2.11 -8.24 16.82
C TRP A 96 -3.31 -9.13 16.45
N LYS A 97 -3.12 -10.17 15.64
CA LYS A 97 -4.19 -11.02 15.10
C LYS A 97 -5.32 -10.19 14.47
N ASN A 98 -4.94 -9.15 13.74
CA ASN A 98 -5.91 -8.25 13.13
C ASN A 98 -6.73 -9.01 12.05
N GLU A 99 -8.05 -8.84 12.05
CA GLU A 99 -8.94 -9.53 11.11
C GLU A 99 -8.96 -8.87 9.72
N GLU A 100 -8.93 -7.53 9.68
CA GLU A 100 -8.94 -6.74 8.44
C GLU A 100 -7.76 -7.10 7.50
N LEU A 101 -6.60 -7.41 8.08
CA LEU A 101 -5.39 -7.73 7.34
C LEU A 101 -5.05 -9.23 7.33
N HIS A 102 -6.01 -10.09 7.69
CA HIS A 102 -5.80 -11.52 7.88
C HIS A 102 -5.14 -12.21 6.69
N ASP A 103 -5.71 -12.01 5.50
CA ASP A 103 -5.27 -12.69 4.29
C ASP A 103 -3.85 -12.25 3.87
N PHE A 104 -3.48 -11.00 4.18
CA PHE A 104 -2.18 -10.44 3.79
C PHE A 104 -1.02 -10.95 4.64
N TYR A 105 -1.21 -11.13 5.96
CA TYR A 105 -0.11 -11.68 6.77
C TYR A 105 -0.03 -13.20 6.74
N LYS A 106 -1.13 -13.91 6.46
CA LYS A 106 -1.11 -15.37 6.33
C LYS A 106 -0.21 -15.84 5.20
N MET A 107 -0.09 -15.06 4.14
CA MET A 107 0.82 -15.37 3.03
C MET A 107 2.29 -15.50 3.47
N PHE A 108 2.71 -14.77 4.51
CA PHE A 108 4.09 -14.78 4.98
C PHE A 108 4.42 -15.95 5.94
N LEU A 109 3.45 -16.83 6.24
CA LEU A 109 3.53 -17.89 7.25
C LEU A 109 3.16 -19.25 6.67
#